data_AF-A0AAW6FD20-F1
#
_entry.id   AF-A0AAW6FD20-F1
#
_cell.length_a   1.000
_cell.length_b   1.000
_cell.length_c   1.000
_cell.angle_alpha   90.00
_cell.angle_beta   90.00
_cell.angle_gamma   90.00
#
_symmetry.space_group_name_H-M   'P 1'
#
loop_
_entity.id
_entity.type
_entity.pdbx_description
1 polymer ?
#
loop_
_entity_poly.entity_id
_entity_poly.type
_entity_poly.pdbx_seq_one_letter_code
_entity_poly.pdbx_strand_id
1 'polypeptide(L)'
;MTHPNIPCIIVGIFNSNRQSELTPPFTDSLSVKGYDNPGHGKEMLSSLTNEIIPFIQEKYHAGNNRILIGHSLGGTFVTYAMMEHPDLFPYIIAISPNYKYSENMMIDRLRVFTETYQGEKKLYIYLANGDKDKTEEDFKPMIKEACSIIEKNNRIDLRYDSLNIKKHCHTIFEGYYRSLLSITPLL
;
A
#
# COMPACT_ATOMS: atom_id res chain seq x y z
N MET A 1 18.44 -7.86 1.56
CA MET A 1 18.76 -8.57 2.82
C MET A 1 18.19 -7.74 3.96
N THR A 2 17.02 -8.11 4.48
CA THR A 2 16.58 -7.70 5.83
C THR A 2 17.71 -7.93 6.83
N HIS A 3 17.81 -7.19 7.94
CA HIS A 3 18.83 -7.52 8.97
C HIS A 3 18.77 -9.03 9.23
N PRO A 4 19.87 -9.78 9.13
CA PRO A 4 19.82 -11.24 9.09
C PRO A 4 19.25 -11.92 10.35
N ASN A 5 18.80 -11.18 11.37
CA ASN A 5 18.54 -11.70 12.71
C ASN A 5 17.20 -11.29 13.36
N ILE A 6 16.25 -10.70 12.63
CA ILE A 6 14.88 -10.49 13.17
C ILE A 6 13.96 -11.52 12.50
N PRO A 7 13.55 -12.60 13.19
CA PRO A 7 12.58 -13.55 12.66
C PRO A 7 11.25 -12.85 12.35
N CYS A 8 10.64 -13.18 11.23
CA CYS A 8 9.33 -12.67 10.85
C CYS A 8 8.38 -13.79 10.43
N ILE A 9 7.08 -13.53 10.58
CA ILE A 9 6.01 -14.37 10.05
C ILE A 9 5.56 -13.73 8.73
N ILE A 10 5.58 -14.51 7.65
CA ILE A 10 5.07 -14.07 6.34
C ILE A 10 3.69 -14.68 6.15
N VAL A 11 2.70 -13.82 5.88
CA VAL A 11 1.32 -14.24 5.63
C VAL A 11 0.91 -13.77 4.25
N GLY A 12 0.65 -14.73 3.35
CA GLY A 12 0.10 -14.46 2.05
C GLY A 12 -1.42 -14.39 2.12
N ILE A 13 -2.00 -13.30 1.63
CA ILE A 13 -3.44 -13.13 1.54
C ILE A 13 -3.87 -13.41 0.10
N PHE A 14 -4.67 -14.45 -0.09
CA PHE A 14 -5.24 -14.78 -1.39
C PHE A 14 -6.58 -14.09 -1.56
N ASN A 15 -6.75 -13.38 -2.67
CA ASN A 15 -7.98 -12.69 -3.03
C ASN A 15 -8.70 -13.48 -4.12
N SER A 16 -9.94 -13.93 -3.83
CA SER A 16 -10.75 -14.67 -4.82
C SER A 16 -11.15 -13.75 -5.97
N ASN A 17 -11.49 -12.50 -5.64
CA ASN A 17 -11.69 -11.45 -6.62
C ASN A 17 -10.88 -10.20 -6.25
N ARG A 18 -9.66 -10.12 -6.77
CA ARG A 18 -8.76 -8.99 -6.51
C ARG A 18 -9.30 -7.63 -6.97
N GLN A 19 -10.16 -7.59 -7.99
CA GLN A 19 -10.71 -6.32 -8.48
C GLN A 19 -11.79 -5.79 -7.52
N SER A 20 -12.54 -6.71 -6.91
CA SER A 20 -13.52 -6.41 -5.86
C SER A 20 -12.85 -6.04 -4.54
N GLU A 21 -11.98 -6.91 -4.03
CA GLU A 21 -11.47 -6.87 -2.65
C GLU A 21 -10.30 -5.89 -2.46
N LEU A 22 -9.57 -5.51 -3.51
CA LEU A 22 -8.42 -4.58 -3.42
C LEU A 22 -8.74 -3.16 -3.91
N THR A 23 -10.00 -2.88 -4.26
CA THR A 23 -10.41 -1.53 -4.64
C THR A 23 -11.22 -0.89 -3.52
N PRO A 24 -10.82 0.30 -3.02
CA PRO A 24 -11.61 1.03 -2.03
C PRO A 24 -12.99 1.43 -2.57
N PRO A 25 -13.97 1.77 -1.72
CA PRO A 25 -15.22 2.36 -2.18
C PRO A 25 -14.96 3.53 -3.14
N PHE A 26 -15.55 3.50 -4.33
CA PHE A 26 -15.35 4.51 -5.38
C PHE A 26 -16.43 5.59 -5.35
N THR A 27 -16.10 6.74 -5.92
CA THR A 27 -16.99 7.90 -6.10
C THR A 27 -17.46 8.07 -7.54
N ASP A 28 -16.74 7.50 -8.50
CA ASP A 28 -17.06 7.56 -9.92
C ASP A 28 -17.21 6.15 -10.51
N SER A 29 -18.39 5.87 -11.07
CA SER A 29 -18.71 4.57 -11.66
C SER A 29 -18.07 4.37 -13.04
N LEU A 30 -17.69 5.45 -13.75
CA LEU A 30 -17.16 5.35 -15.12
C LEU A 30 -15.71 4.89 -15.14
N SER A 31 -14.88 5.37 -14.23
CA SER A 31 -13.46 5.03 -14.12
C SER A 31 -13.20 3.62 -13.59
N VAL A 32 -14.19 3.02 -12.94
CA VAL A 32 -14.17 1.61 -12.53
C VAL A 32 -14.89 0.68 -13.52
N LYS A 33 -15.40 1.22 -14.63
CA LYS A 33 -16.07 0.44 -15.67
C LYS A 33 -15.11 -0.62 -16.24
N GLY A 34 -15.53 -1.87 -16.18
CA GLY A 34 -14.73 -3.02 -16.60
C GLY A 34 -14.02 -3.74 -15.46
N TYR A 35 -14.12 -3.23 -14.22
CA TYR A 35 -13.75 -3.99 -13.03
C TYR A 35 -14.90 -4.95 -12.68
N ASP A 36 -14.54 -6.15 -12.23
CA ASP A 36 -15.48 -7.13 -11.71
C ASP A 36 -15.80 -6.81 -10.23
N ASN A 37 -17.02 -6.32 -9.99
CA ASN A 37 -17.57 -5.97 -8.68
C ASN A 37 -16.65 -5.10 -7.77
N PRO A 38 -16.09 -3.97 -8.25
CA PRO A 38 -15.16 -3.14 -7.48
C PRO A 38 -15.79 -2.51 -6.24
N GLY A 39 -14.97 -1.99 -5.33
CA GLY A 39 -15.39 -1.15 -4.20
C GLY A 39 -15.45 -1.86 -2.85
N HIS A 40 -15.08 -3.14 -2.78
CA HIS A 40 -15.24 -3.97 -1.58
C HIS A 40 -13.98 -4.03 -0.69
N GLY A 41 -13.08 -3.05 -0.87
CA GLY A 41 -11.88 -2.92 -0.04
C GLY A 41 -12.20 -2.67 1.44
N LYS A 42 -13.36 -2.09 1.77
CA LYS A 42 -13.76 -1.89 3.17
C LYS A 42 -14.03 -3.23 3.86
N GLU A 43 -14.68 -4.16 3.19
CA GLU A 43 -14.99 -5.50 3.66
C GLU A 43 -13.70 -6.30 3.83
N MET A 44 -12.80 -6.25 2.84
CA MET A 44 -11.47 -6.86 2.93
C MET A 44 -10.65 -6.31 4.10
N LEU A 45 -10.70 -4.99 4.32
CA LEU A 45 -10.04 -4.35 5.45
C LEU A 45 -10.65 -4.79 6.79
N SER A 46 -11.97 -4.92 6.86
CA SER A 46 -12.68 -5.46 8.03
C SER A 46 -12.26 -6.89 8.34
N SER A 47 -12.13 -7.77 7.33
CA SER A 47 -11.63 -9.13 7.55
C SER A 47 -10.17 -9.14 8.03
N LEU A 48 -9.33 -8.23 7.52
CA LEU A 48 -7.96 -8.08 8.04
C LEU A 48 -7.95 -7.68 9.51
N THR A 49 -8.72 -6.65 9.88
CA THR A 49 -8.67 -6.05 11.21
C THR A 49 -9.33 -6.91 12.28
N ASN A 50 -10.45 -7.55 11.95
CA ASN A 50 -11.30 -8.23 12.93
C ASN A 50 -11.11 -9.75 12.98
N GLU A 51 -10.53 -10.36 11.94
CA GLU A 51 -10.43 -11.82 11.84
C GLU A 51 -8.98 -12.28 11.64
N ILE A 52 -8.35 -11.88 10.53
CA ILE A 52 -7.07 -12.44 10.08
C ILE A 52 -5.94 -12.04 11.03
N ILE A 53 -5.81 -10.74 11.34
CA ILE A 53 -4.75 -10.26 12.25
C ILE A 53 -4.92 -10.87 13.64
N PRO A 54 -6.10 -10.81 14.31
CA PRO A 54 -6.30 -11.46 15.60
C PRO A 54 -5.94 -12.95 15.59
N PHE A 55 -6.37 -13.69 14.56
CA PHE A 55 -6.05 -15.11 14.42
C PHE A 55 -4.54 -15.37 14.34
N ILE A 56 -3.80 -14.58 13.56
CA ILE A 56 -2.35 -14.74 13.44
C ILE A 56 -1.66 -14.43 14.78
N GLN A 57 -2.10 -13.37 15.46
CA GLN A 57 -1.54 -12.98 16.76
C GLN A 57 -1.78 -14.03 17.83
N GLU A 58 -2.98 -14.60 17.89
CA GLU A 58 -3.33 -15.64 18.84
C GLU A 58 -2.59 -16.96 18.54
N LYS A 59 -2.65 -17.42 17.29
CA LYS A 59 -2.15 -18.74 16.90
C LYS A 59 -0.62 -18.83 16.82
N TYR A 60 0.04 -17.75 16.38
CA TYR A 60 1.49 -17.74 16.13
C TYR A 60 2.24 -16.79 17.06
N HIS A 61 1.58 -16.20 18.06
CA HIS A 61 2.16 -15.24 19.00
C HIS A 61 2.84 -14.05 18.29
N ALA A 62 2.27 -13.61 17.17
CA ALA A 62 2.80 -12.51 16.40
C ALA A 62 2.66 -11.19 17.16
N GLY A 63 3.71 -10.36 17.10
CA GLY A 63 3.73 -9.04 17.74
C GLY A 63 2.81 -8.01 17.06
N ASN A 64 2.91 -6.77 17.53
CA ASN A 64 2.13 -5.64 16.97
C ASN A 64 2.83 -4.98 15.77
N ASN A 65 4.14 -5.18 15.61
CA ASN A 65 4.87 -4.69 14.45
C ASN A 65 4.53 -5.55 13.23
N ARG A 66 4.02 -4.89 12.19
CA ARG A 66 3.62 -5.53 10.93
C ARG A 66 3.82 -4.59 9.77
N ILE A 67 4.06 -5.16 8.61
CA ILE A 67 4.19 -4.43 7.36
C ILE A 67 3.14 -4.97 6.41
N LEU A 68 2.31 -4.08 5.85
CA LEU A 68 1.35 -4.45 4.83
C LEU A 68 1.92 -4.13 3.44
N ILE A 69 1.99 -5.13 2.57
CA ILE A 69 2.69 -5.05 1.29
C ILE A 69 1.70 -5.31 0.16
N GLY A 70 1.72 -4.45 -0.87
CA GLY A 70 0.82 -4.56 -2.00
C GLY A 70 1.46 -4.13 -3.32
N HIS A 71 1.03 -4.78 -4.41
CA HIS A 71 1.41 -4.43 -5.79
C HIS A 71 0.18 -4.08 -6.62
N SER A 72 0.26 -3.07 -7.50
CA SER A 72 -0.84 -2.68 -8.38
C SER A 72 -2.08 -2.27 -7.57
N LEU A 73 -3.25 -2.88 -7.80
CA LEU A 73 -4.44 -2.70 -6.94
C LEU A 73 -4.16 -3.05 -5.46
N GLY A 74 -3.28 -4.01 -5.18
CA GLY A 74 -2.82 -4.25 -3.82
C GLY A 74 -2.07 -3.06 -3.24
N GLY A 75 -1.25 -2.38 -4.05
CA GLY A 75 -0.59 -1.13 -3.67
C GLY A 75 -1.61 -0.03 -3.34
N THR A 76 -2.67 0.09 -4.15
CA THR A 76 -3.79 0.99 -3.88
C THR A 76 -4.49 0.63 -2.56
N PHE A 77 -4.75 -0.65 -2.33
CA PHE A 77 -5.40 -1.16 -1.12
C PHE A 77 -4.60 -0.90 0.15
N VAL A 78 -3.28 -1.17 0.16
CA VAL A 78 -2.48 -0.98 1.38
C VAL A 78 -2.38 0.49 1.78
N THR A 79 -2.34 1.40 0.80
CA THR A 79 -2.44 2.84 1.06
C THR A 79 -3.79 3.23 1.64
N TYR A 80 -4.88 2.66 1.12
CA TYR A 80 -6.22 2.84 1.70
C TYR A 80 -6.30 2.30 3.14
N ALA A 81 -5.82 1.09 3.39
CA ALA A 81 -5.81 0.46 4.71
C ALA A 81 -5.04 1.29 5.75
N MET A 82 -3.89 1.87 5.38
CA MET A 82 -3.13 2.77 6.25
C MET A 82 -3.92 4.05 6.57
N MET A 83 -4.60 4.66 5.60
CA MET A 83 -5.38 5.88 5.86
C MET A 83 -6.56 5.62 6.80
N GLU A 84 -7.19 4.45 6.72
CA GLU A 84 -8.30 4.05 7.59
C GLU A 84 -7.84 3.62 8.99
N HIS A 85 -6.70 2.92 9.08
CA HIS A 85 -6.18 2.37 10.33
C HIS A 85 -4.67 2.62 10.49
N PRO A 86 -4.23 3.88 10.62
CA PRO A 86 -2.80 4.24 10.65
C PRO A 86 -2.05 3.62 11.84
N ASP A 87 -2.72 3.40 12.97
CA ASP A 87 -2.12 2.77 14.15
C ASP A 87 -1.89 1.26 14.00
N LEU A 88 -2.70 0.63 13.14
CA LEU A 88 -2.66 -0.80 12.84
C LEU A 88 -1.69 -1.11 11.71
N PHE A 89 -1.58 -0.20 10.73
CA PHE A 89 -0.68 -0.29 9.58
C PHE A 89 0.31 0.88 9.54
N PRO A 90 1.19 1.04 10.55
CA PRO A 90 2.15 2.13 10.57
C PRO A 90 3.24 1.99 9.49
N TYR A 91 3.38 0.80 8.90
CA TYR A 91 4.35 0.52 7.84
C TYR A 91 3.66 -0.11 6.62
N ILE A 92 3.74 0.54 5.47
CA ILE A 92 3.29 -0.02 4.20
C ILE A 92 4.36 -0.01 3.12
N ILE A 93 4.24 -0.96 2.21
CA ILE A 93 5.00 -1.03 0.96
C ILE A 93 4.00 -1.10 -0.19
N ALA A 94 3.91 -0.04 -0.98
CA ALA A 94 3.05 0.00 -2.16
C ALA A 94 3.90 0.07 -3.44
N ILE A 95 3.89 -1.02 -4.21
CA ILE A 95 4.64 -1.14 -5.46
C ILE A 95 3.69 -0.93 -6.64
N SER A 96 4.02 0.04 -7.49
CA SER A 96 3.25 0.48 -8.65
C SER A 96 1.75 0.65 -8.36
N PRO A 97 1.33 1.38 -7.30
CA PRO A 97 -0.07 1.53 -6.96
C PRO A 97 -0.85 2.27 -8.06
N ASN A 98 -2.09 1.84 -8.33
CA ASN A 98 -2.98 2.55 -9.24
C ASN A 98 -3.70 3.67 -8.48
N TYR A 99 -3.06 4.83 -8.33
CA TYR A 99 -3.68 6.01 -7.72
C TYR A 99 -4.60 6.79 -8.66
N LYS A 100 -4.71 6.41 -9.93
CA LYS A 100 -5.71 6.95 -10.86
C LYS A 100 -7.11 6.41 -10.65
N TYR A 101 -7.23 5.34 -9.86
CA TYR A 101 -8.49 4.73 -9.49
C TYR A 101 -9.53 5.76 -9.02
N SER A 102 -10.78 5.62 -9.51
CA SER A 102 -11.92 6.46 -9.13
C SER A 102 -11.64 7.95 -9.32
N GLU A 103 -11.25 8.38 -10.53
CA GLU A 103 -10.89 9.77 -10.85
C GLU A 103 -9.84 10.39 -9.89
N ASN A 104 -8.76 9.66 -9.63
CA ASN A 104 -7.70 10.07 -8.70
C ASN A 104 -8.17 10.26 -7.25
N MET A 105 -9.32 9.72 -6.83
CA MET A 105 -9.84 9.81 -5.46
C MET A 105 -8.78 9.50 -4.39
N MET A 106 -7.86 8.56 -4.66
CA MET A 106 -6.78 8.23 -3.73
C MET A 106 -5.87 9.42 -3.43
N ILE A 107 -5.61 10.29 -4.41
CA ILE A 107 -4.81 11.50 -4.26
C ILE A 107 -5.54 12.51 -3.37
N ASP A 108 -6.82 12.74 -3.62
CA ASP A 108 -7.64 13.65 -2.80
C ASP A 108 -7.69 13.20 -1.34
N ARG A 109 -7.89 11.90 -1.14
CA ARG A 109 -7.90 11.29 0.20
C ARG A 109 -6.54 11.38 0.87
N LEU A 110 -5.45 11.09 0.16
CA LEU A 110 -4.08 11.23 0.67
C LEU A 110 -3.79 12.68 1.07
N ARG A 111 -4.29 13.66 0.31
CA ARG A 111 -4.12 15.08 0.63
C ARG A 111 -4.74 15.42 1.98
N VAL A 112 -6.02 15.09 2.15
CA VAL A 112 -6.75 15.33 3.41
C VAL A 112 -6.12 14.57 4.57
N PHE A 113 -5.80 13.29 4.39
CA PHE A 113 -5.15 12.47 5.41
C PHE A 113 -3.80 13.06 5.82
N THR A 114 -2.95 13.41 4.86
CA THR A 114 -1.61 13.93 5.13
C THR A 114 -1.67 15.29 5.83
N GLU A 115 -2.61 16.16 5.47
CA GLU A 115 -2.79 17.46 6.14
C GLU A 115 -3.28 17.32 7.59
N THR A 116 -4.08 16.29 7.88
CA THR A 116 -4.75 16.13 9.18
C THR A 116 -4.05 15.14 10.11
N TYR A 117 -3.18 14.27 9.61
CA TYR A 117 -2.54 13.24 10.41
C TYR A 117 -1.59 13.83 11.47
N GLN A 118 -1.94 13.60 12.74
CA GLN A 118 -1.17 14.03 13.92
C GLN A 118 -0.96 12.85 14.90
N GLY A 119 -0.98 11.61 14.39
CA GLY A 119 -0.83 10.41 15.21
C GLY A 119 0.51 10.37 15.97
N GLU A 120 0.50 9.68 17.11
CA GLU A 120 1.70 9.54 17.94
C GLU A 120 2.78 8.71 17.25
N LYS A 121 2.38 7.63 16.60
CA LYS A 121 3.27 6.79 15.79
C LYS A 121 3.67 7.54 14.52
N LYS A 122 4.94 7.46 14.15
CA LYS A 122 5.34 7.85 12.80
C LYS A 122 4.91 6.77 11.81
N LEU A 123 4.40 7.19 10.67
CA LEU A 123 4.10 6.29 9.56
C LEU A 123 5.32 6.16 8.66
N TYR A 124 5.48 4.98 8.06
CA TYR A 124 6.48 4.72 7.05
C TYR A 124 5.80 4.22 5.78
N ILE A 125 6.05 4.91 4.68
CA ILE A 125 5.53 4.55 3.36
C ILE A 125 6.71 4.31 2.44
N TYR A 126 6.81 3.09 1.91
CA TYR A 126 7.66 2.82 0.76
C TYR A 126 6.82 2.79 -0.51
N LEU A 127 7.13 3.68 -1.45
CA LEU A 127 6.54 3.71 -2.79
C LEU A 127 7.60 3.32 -3.82
N ALA A 128 7.21 2.52 -4.79
CA ALA A 128 8.04 2.34 -5.99
C ALA A 128 7.18 2.21 -7.22
N ASN A 129 7.75 2.50 -8.39
CA ASN A 129 7.13 2.22 -9.67
C ASN A 129 8.19 1.89 -10.72
N GLY A 130 7.80 1.16 -11.77
CA GLY A 130 8.64 0.92 -12.95
C GLY A 130 8.65 2.14 -13.88
N ASP A 131 9.42 2.07 -14.98
CA ASP A 131 9.68 3.25 -15.79
C ASP A 131 9.54 3.06 -17.31
N LYS A 132 9.15 1.87 -17.81
CA LYS A 132 9.17 1.62 -19.27
C LYS A 132 7.94 1.01 -19.95
N ASP A 133 6.94 0.51 -19.24
CA ASP A 133 5.70 0.10 -19.91
C ASP A 133 4.60 1.15 -19.77
N LYS A 134 3.61 1.04 -20.66
CA LYS A 134 2.48 1.97 -20.73
C LYS A 134 1.70 2.07 -19.42
N THR A 135 1.61 0.98 -18.65
CA THR A 135 0.91 0.99 -17.36
C THR A 135 1.69 1.80 -16.33
N GLU A 136 3.00 1.61 -16.26
CA GLU A 136 3.88 2.38 -15.39
C GLU A 136 3.93 3.86 -15.80
N GLU A 137 4.01 4.16 -17.10
CA GLU A 137 3.92 5.53 -17.62
C GLU A 137 2.59 6.20 -17.23
N ASP A 138 1.49 5.45 -17.26
CA ASP A 138 0.17 5.95 -16.89
C ASP A 138 0.02 6.18 -15.38
N PHE A 139 0.59 5.32 -14.54
CA PHE A 139 0.47 5.42 -13.08
C PHE A 139 1.44 6.43 -12.47
N LYS A 140 2.63 6.59 -13.06
CA LYS A 140 3.74 7.39 -12.52
C LYS A 140 3.37 8.83 -12.15
N PRO A 141 2.58 9.60 -12.93
CA PRO A 141 2.21 10.97 -12.56
C PRO A 141 1.51 11.05 -11.20
N MET A 142 0.52 10.17 -10.96
CA MET A 142 -0.22 10.16 -9.69
C MET A 142 0.63 9.62 -8.54
N ILE A 143 1.54 8.68 -8.80
CA ILE A 143 2.51 8.23 -7.79
C ILE A 143 3.43 9.39 -7.37
N LYS A 144 3.90 10.20 -8.33
CA LYS A 144 4.72 11.38 -8.05
C LYS A 144 3.94 12.45 -7.29
N GLU A 145 2.68 12.68 -7.64
CA GLU A 145 1.83 13.59 -6.88
C GLU A 145 1.62 13.11 -5.44
N ALA A 146 1.37 11.82 -5.24
CA ALA A 146 1.28 11.22 -3.91
C ALA A 146 2.56 11.44 -3.10
N CYS A 147 3.75 11.29 -3.69
CA CYS A 147 5.02 11.61 -3.02
C CYS A 147 5.06 13.07 -2.54
N SER A 148 4.76 14.02 -3.44
CA SER A 148 4.76 15.45 -3.10
C SER A 148 3.71 15.85 -2.07
N ILE A 149 2.62 15.10 -1.95
CA ILE A 149 1.64 15.26 -0.88
C ILE A 149 2.22 14.76 0.43
N ILE A 150 2.66 13.49 0.46
CA ILE A 150 3.10 12.78 1.67
C ILE A 150 4.30 13.50 2.33
N GLU A 151 5.24 14.02 1.53
CA GLU A 151 6.43 14.74 2.02
C GLU A 151 6.11 16.00 2.84
N LYS A 152 4.87 16.52 2.77
CA LYS A 152 4.45 17.70 3.54
C LYS A 152 4.22 17.43 5.02
N ASN A 153 4.08 16.17 5.44
CA ASN A 153 3.87 15.82 6.85
C ASN A 153 5.09 15.10 7.43
N ASN A 154 5.73 15.73 8.41
CA ASN A 154 6.93 15.21 9.09
C ASN A 154 6.68 13.99 9.99
N ARG A 155 5.43 13.60 10.20
CA ARG A 155 5.02 12.35 10.87
C ARG A 155 5.00 11.16 9.91
N ILE A 156 5.21 11.38 8.61
CA ILE A 156 5.25 10.33 7.59
C ILE A 156 6.66 10.30 6.97
N ASP A 157 7.40 9.22 7.20
CA ASP A 157 8.67 8.95 6.51
C ASP A 157 8.37 8.28 5.17
N LEU A 158 8.67 8.97 4.08
CA LEU A 158 8.48 8.48 2.72
C LEU A 158 9.82 8.04 2.15
N ARG A 159 9.84 6.83 1.58
CA ARG A 159 10.86 6.38 0.65
C ARG A 159 10.23 6.11 -0.71
N TYR A 160 10.88 6.61 -1.75
CA TYR A 160 10.43 6.46 -3.12
C TYR A 160 11.56 5.96 -4.02
N ASP A 161 11.32 4.87 -4.77
CA ASP A 161 12.23 4.35 -5.79
C ASP A 161 11.56 4.32 -7.18
N SER A 162 12.24 4.88 -8.18
CA SER A 162 11.92 4.65 -9.60
C SER A 162 12.77 3.48 -10.09
N LEU A 163 12.14 2.33 -10.33
CA LEU A 163 12.79 1.09 -10.72
C LEU A 163 13.01 1.06 -12.24
N ASN A 164 14.21 0.65 -12.66
CA ASN A 164 14.60 0.49 -14.06
C ASN A 164 14.05 -0.83 -14.63
N ILE A 165 12.73 -1.03 -14.53
CA ILE A 165 12.04 -2.30 -14.82
C ILE A 165 11.03 -2.10 -15.96
N LYS A 166 11.09 -3.02 -16.93
CA LYS A 166 10.31 -2.93 -18.17
C LYS A 166 8.85 -3.34 -18.07
N LYS A 167 8.48 -4.19 -17.11
CA LYS A 167 7.12 -4.74 -17.01
C LYS A 167 6.56 -4.49 -15.64
N HIS A 168 5.32 -4.03 -15.56
CA HIS A 168 4.57 -3.78 -14.34
C HIS A 168 4.58 -4.99 -13.41
N CYS A 169 4.45 -6.21 -13.94
CA CYS A 169 4.50 -7.43 -13.12
C CYS A 169 5.89 -7.77 -12.57
N HIS A 170 6.97 -7.20 -13.12
CA HIS A 170 8.34 -7.46 -12.66
C HIS A 170 8.78 -6.49 -11.55
N THR A 171 8.06 -5.39 -11.34
CA THR A 171 8.42 -4.39 -10.31
C THR A 171 8.33 -4.99 -8.90
N ILE A 172 7.52 -6.03 -8.71
CA ILE A 172 7.33 -6.71 -7.44
C ILE A 172 8.64 -7.26 -6.84
N PHE A 173 9.51 -7.87 -7.65
CA PHE A 173 10.72 -8.54 -7.14
C PHE A 173 11.74 -7.55 -6.60
N GLU A 174 12.11 -6.57 -7.42
CA GLU A 174 13.07 -5.55 -7.01
C GLU A 174 12.48 -4.59 -5.98
N GLY A 175 11.20 -4.23 -6.13
CA GLY A 175 10.48 -3.38 -5.19
C GLY A 175 10.46 -3.98 -3.79
N TYR A 176 10.06 -5.26 -3.64
CA TYR A 176 10.05 -5.92 -2.34
C TYR A 176 11.46 -6.07 -1.76
N TYR A 177 12.46 -6.38 -2.59
CA TYR A 177 13.83 -6.51 -2.13
C TYR A 177 14.37 -5.20 -1.54
N ARG A 178 14.18 -4.08 -2.26
CA ARG A 178 14.64 -2.75 -1.85
C ARG A 178 13.86 -2.22 -0.65
N SER A 179 12.55 -2.41 -0.61
CA SER A 179 11.71 -1.96 0.49
C SER A 179 12.02 -2.67 1.81
N LEU A 180 12.28 -3.98 1.75
CA LEU A 180 12.64 -4.75 2.94
C LEU A 180 14.05 -4.40 3.46
N LEU A 181 14.95 -3.98 2.56
CA LEU A 181 16.23 -3.40 2.95
C LEU A 181 16.06 -2.04 3.64
N SER A 182 15.17 -1.19 3.14
CA SER A 182 15.00 0.17 3.66
C SER A 182 14.22 0.25 4.96
N ILE A 183 13.35 -0.72 5.25
CA ILE A 183 12.54 -0.75 6.48
C ILE A 183 13.30 -1.33 7.68
N THR A 184 14.40 -2.05 7.41
CA THR A 184 15.19 -2.74 8.43
C THR A 184 15.65 -1.84 9.60
N PRO A 185 16.04 -0.57 9.41
CA PRO A 185 16.43 0.31 10.52
C PRO A 185 15.28 0.79 11.43
N LEU A 186 14.03 0.47 11.08
CA LEU A 186 12.81 0.98 11.74
C LEU A 186 12.09 -0.08 12.59
N LEU A 187 12.58 -1.32 12.57
CA LEU A 187 12.08 -2.48 13.32
C LEU A 187 13.08 -2.89 14.41
#